data_AF-A0A843S5A0-F1
#
_entry.id   AF-A0A843S5A0-F1
#
_cell.length_a   1.000
_cell.length_b   1.000
_cell.length_c   1.000
_cell.angle_alpha   90.00
_cell.angle_beta   90.00
_cell.angle_gamma   90.00
#
_symmetry.space_group_name_H-M   'P 1'
#
loop_
_entity.id
_entity.type
_entity.pdbx_description
1 polymer ?
#
loop_
_entity_poly.entity_id
_entity_poly.type
_entity_poly.pdbx_seq_one_letter_code
_entity_poly.pdbx_strand_id
1 'polypeptide(L)' 'MKVRPLHDRIIVKRIEEDEQQVGGIIIPDTAKEKPQQGKVEAVGNGKVKDD' A
#
# COMPACT_ATOMS: atom_id res chain seq x y z
N MET A 1 -15.02 6.17 10.45
CA MET A 1 -14.41 7.51 10.25
C MET A 1 -13.79 7.54 8.86
N LYS A 2 -14.17 8.49 7.98
CA LYS A 2 -13.55 8.65 6.66
C LYS A 2 -12.38 9.62 6.78
N VAL A 3 -11.16 9.12 6.66
CA VAL A 3 -9.96 9.97 6.63
C VAL A 3 -9.81 10.54 5.22
N ARG A 4 -9.86 11.86 5.08
CA ARG A 4 -9.63 12.55 3.80
C ARG A 4 -8.17 13.01 3.73
N PRO A 5 -7.39 12.56 2.73
CA PRO A 5 -6.06 13.08 2.50
C PRO A 5 -6.12 14.57 2.15
N LEU A 6 -5.18 15.37 2.67
CA LEU A 6 -5.04 16.78 2.28
C LEU A 6 -4.00 16.93 1.16
N HIS A 7 -4.24 17.88 0.26
CA HIS A 7 -3.38 18.21 -0.89
C HIS A 7 -3.11 16.99 -1.78
N ASP A 8 -1.84 16.71 -2.08
CA ASP A 8 -1.41 15.67 -3.02
C ASP A 8 -1.06 14.34 -2.30
N ARG A 9 -1.62 14.12 -1.11
CA ARG A 9 -1.33 12.93 -0.33
C ARG A 9 -2.30 11.81 -0.66
N ILE A 10 -1.80 10.58 -0.60
CA ILE A 10 -2.55 9.36 -0.90
C ILE A 10 -2.49 8.47 0.34
N ILE A 11 -3.64 7.92 0.71
CA ILE A 11 -3.72 6.92 1.77
C ILE A 11 -3.72 5.56 1.11
N VAL A 12 -2.69 4.78 1.44
CA VAL A 12 -2.47 3.44 0.91
C VAL A 12 -2.60 2.45 2.06
N LYS A 13 -3.41 1.42 1.86
CA LYS A 13 -3.44 0.25 2.73
C LYS A 13 -2.47 -0.77 2.15
N ARG A 14 -1.48 -1.18 2.94
CA ARG A 14 -0.57 -2.27 2.54
C ARG A 14 -1.39 -3.53 2.32
N ILE A 15 -1.15 -4.20 1.20
CA ILE A 15 -1.72 -5.52 0.96
C ILE A 15 -0.82 -6.50 1.72
N GLU A 16 -1.42 -7.46 2.40
CA GLU A 16 -0.65 -8.58 2.91
C GLU A 16 -0.21 -9.41 1.70
N GLU A 17 1.08 -9.73 1.63
CA GLU A 17 1.58 -10.63 0.58
C GLU A 17 0.95 -12.00 0.79
N ASP A 18 0.28 -12.50 -0.25
CA ASP A 18 -0.17 -13.88 -0.30
C ASP A 18 1.03 -14.79 -0.01
N GLU A 19 0.79 -15.85 0.77
CA GLU A 19 1.82 -16.86 1.05
C GLU A 19 2.32 -17.45 -0.26
N GLN A 20 3.46 -16.95 -0.74
CA GLN A 20 4.06 -17.42 -1.97
C GLN A 20 4.57 -18.84 -1.77
N GLN A 21 3.76 -19.82 -2.14
CA GLN A 21 4.18 -21.21 -2.25
C GLN A 21 4.96 -21.39 -3.56
N VAL A 22 6.26 -21.13 -3.54
CA VAL A 22 7.14 -21.53 -4.64
C VAL A 22 7.62 -22.95 -4.37
N GLY A 23 7.07 -23.93 -5.09
CA GLY A 23 7.55 -25.32 -5.05
C GLY A 23 7.25 -26.10 -3.77
N GLY A 24 6.26 -25.68 -2.96
CA GLY A 24 5.85 -26.39 -1.74
C GLY A 24 6.64 -26.04 -0.48
N ILE A 25 7.54 -25.06 -0.54
CA ILE A 25 8.27 -24.55 0.63
C ILE A 25 7.51 -23.34 1.18
N ILE A 26 7.06 -23.42 2.43
CA ILE A 26 6.44 -22.30 3.14
C ILE A 26 7.57 -21.38 3.59
N ILE A 27 7.62 -20.17 3.04
CA ILE A 27 8.56 -19.15 3.49
C ILE A 27 8.02 -18.53 4.79
N PRO A 28 8.73 -18.68 5.93
CA PRO A 28 8.28 -18.14 7.21
C PRO A 28 8.25 -16.61 7.18
N ASP A 29 7.31 -16.02 7.93
CA ASP A 29 7.03 -14.57 7.95
C ASP A 29 8.25 -13.69 8.24
N THR A 30 9.28 -14.22 8.91
CA THR A 30 10.55 -13.53 9.21
C THR A 30 11.42 -13.25 7.98
N ALA A 31 11.23 -14.00 6.89
CA ALA A 31 11.96 -13.81 5.63
C ALA A 31 11.12 -13.10 4.55
N LYS A 32 9.86 -12.77 4.84
CA LYS A 32 8.99 -12.01 3.93
C LYS A 32 9.50 -10.57 3.84
N GLU A 33 9.82 -10.13 2.63
CA GLU A 33 10.22 -8.74 2.39
C GLU A 33 9.04 -7.80 2.65
N LYS A 34 9.33 -6.52 2.95
CA LYS A 34 8.25 -5.56 3.18
C LYS A 34 7.46 -5.39 1.89
N PRO A 35 6.12 -5.61 1.88
CA PRO A 35 5.33 -5.46 0.67
C PRO A 35 5.43 -4.01 0.19
N GLN A 36 5.95 -3.84 -1.01
CA GLN A 36 6.06 -2.54 -1.69
C GLN A 36 4.74 -2.16 -2.38
N GLN A 37 3.80 -3.10 -2.47
CA GLN A 37 2.51 -2.92 -3.13
C GLN A 37 1.40 -2.66 -2.10
N GLY A 38 0.47 -1.81 -2.48
CA GLY A 38 -0.57 -1.27 -1.60
C GLY A 38 -1.79 -0.85 -2.41
N LYS A 39 -2.98 -1.06 -1.85
CA LYS A 39 -4.22 -0.56 -2.45
C LYS A 39 -4.49 0.87 -2.01
N VAL A 40 -4.82 1.74 -2.96
CA VAL A 40 -5.19 3.13 -2.68
C VAL A 40 -6.64 3.19 -2.20
N GLU A 41 -6.84 3.68 -0.99
CA GLU A 41 -8.18 3.83 -0.38
C GLU A 41 -8.72 5.26 -0.51
N ALA A 42 -7.82 6.26 -0.57
CA ALA A 42 -8.22 7.66 -0.77
C ALA A 42 -7.10 8.47 -1.43
N VAL A 43 -7.51 9.34 -2.37
CA VAL A 43 -6.65 10.33 -3.04
C VAL A 43 -7.05 11.74 -2.61
N GLY A 44 -6.06 12.62 -2.44
CA GLY A 44 -6.29 14.03 -2.18
C GLY A 44 -6.61 14.82 -3.46
N ASN A 45 -6.99 16.08 -3.31
CA ASN A 45 -7.44 16.95 -4.40
C ASN A 45 -6.33 17.37 -5.38
N GLY A 46 -5.08 16.92 -5.16
CA GLY A 46 -3.95 17.16 -6.05
C GLY A 46 -3.19 18.45 -5.75
N LYS A 47 -2.03 18.59 -6.39
CA LYS A 47 -1.19 19.80 -6.29
C LYS A 47 -1.90 20.98 -6.97
N VAL A 48 -2.13 22.05 -6.21
CA VAL A 48 -2.58 23.32 -6.78
C VAL A 48 -1.43 23.87 -7.62
N LYS A 49 -1.65 24.07 -8.91
CA LYS A 49 -0.74 24.87 -9.74
C LYS A 49 -1.05 26.33 -9.45
N ASP A 50 -0.20 26.97 -8.66
CA ASP A 50 -0.08 28.42 -8.66
C ASP A 50 0.78 28.78 -9.88
N ASP A 51 0.13 29.13 -11.00
CA ASP A 51 0.76 29.89 -12.09
C ASP A 51 0.94 31.35 -11.65
#